data_AF-A0A7C1E1S1-F1
#
_entry.id   AF-A0A7C1E1S1-F1
#
_cell.length_a   1.000
_cell.length_b   1.000
_cell.length_c   1.000
_cell.angle_alpha   90.00
_cell.angle_beta   90.00
_cell.angle_gamma   90.00
#
_symmetry.space_group_name_H-M   'P 1'
#
loop_
_entity.id
_entity.type
_entity.pdbx_description
1 polymer ?
#
loop_
_entity_poly.entity_id
_entity_poly.type
_entity_poly.pdbx_seq_one_letter_code
_entity_poly.pdbx_strand_id
1 'polypeptide(L)'
;DLELPKIVVTADKAVKDEFTNPYAYAKARAAFEIAAAVAMVNVKGCFMTKGFENYVPIVASAHEMMRAATVLCDEAREIEKGVDGVVRKPHKNDGTIVSKTTLISKPE
;
A
#
# COMPACT_ATOMS: atom_id res chain seq x y z
N ASP A 1 -23.05 -0.79 23.59
CA ASP A 1 -21.78 -0.02 23.54
C ASP A 1 -21.09 -0.21 22.21
N LEU A 2 -20.56 0.87 21.65
CA LEU A 2 -19.70 0.84 20.47
C LEU A 2 -18.31 0.37 20.91
N GLU A 3 -17.86 -0.77 20.39
CA GLU A 3 -16.51 -1.27 20.66
C GLU A 3 -15.50 -0.65 19.68
N LEU A 4 -14.39 -0.14 20.21
CA LEU A 4 -13.34 0.45 19.38
C LEU A 4 -12.52 -0.65 18.67
N PRO A 5 -12.18 -0.46 17.37
CA PRO A 5 -11.43 -1.46 16.62
C PRO A 5 -9.99 -1.58 17.13
N LYS A 6 -9.51 -2.82 17.27
CA LYS A 6 -8.12 -3.17 17.60
C LYS A 6 -7.48 -3.87 16.41
N ILE A 7 -6.95 -3.08 15.46
CA ILE A 7 -6.47 -3.59 14.17
C ILE A 7 -4.96 -3.35 14.03
N VAL A 8 -4.22 -4.43 13.78
CA VAL A 8 -2.85 -4.36 13.25
C VAL A 8 -2.91 -4.75 11.77
N VAL A 9 -2.55 -3.81 10.90
CA VAL A 9 -2.49 -4.02 9.45
C VAL A 9 -1.12 -4.59 9.10
N THR A 10 -1.10 -5.86 8.72
CA THR A 10 0.08 -6.55 8.17
C THR A 10 0.05 -6.49 6.64
N ALA A 11 1.16 -6.85 5.98
CA ALA A 11 1.21 -6.93 4.52
C ALA A 11 0.05 -7.77 3.97
N ASP A 12 -0.17 -8.97 4.51
CA ASP A 12 -1.23 -9.87 4.05
C ASP A 12 -2.64 -9.28 4.29
N LYS A 13 -2.85 -8.55 5.40
CA LYS A 13 -4.14 -7.89 5.66
C LYS A 13 -4.37 -6.68 4.75
N ALA A 14 -3.31 -5.96 4.38
CA ALA A 14 -3.41 -4.76 3.55
C ALA A 14 -3.81 -5.07 2.11
N VAL A 15 -3.47 -6.25 1.60
CA VAL A 15 -3.72 -6.65 0.20
C VAL A 15 -4.80 -7.72 0.04
N LYS A 16 -5.35 -8.22 1.15
CA LYS A 16 -6.36 -9.28 1.14
C LYS A 16 -7.63 -8.83 0.40
N ASP A 17 -8.06 -9.64 -0.57
CA ASP A 17 -9.28 -9.43 -1.35
C ASP A 17 -9.32 -8.07 -2.12
N GLU A 18 -8.16 -7.46 -2.39
CA GLU A 18 -8.04 -6.19 -3.13
C GLU A 18 -7.54 -6.36 -4.57
N PHE A 19 -7.10 -7.56 -4.95
CA PHE A 19 -6.50 -7.85 -6.26
C PHE A 19 -7.05 -9.14 -6.86
N THR A 20 -7.40 -9.09 -8.14
CA THR A 20 -7.83 -10.27 -8.92
C THR A 20 -6.65 -10.99 -9.56
N ASN A 21 -5.58 -10.27 -9.88
CA ASN A 21 -4.36 -10.80 -10.47
C ASN A 21 -3.30 -11.15 -9.39
N PRO A 22 -2.73 -12.36 -9.40
CA PRO A 22 -1.76 -12.78 -8.39
C PRO A 22 -0.44 -11.98 -8.42
N TYR A 23 -0.05 -11.43 -9.57
CA TYR A 23 1.14 -10.58 -9.67
C TYR A 23 0.88 -9.17 -9.16
N ALA A 24 -0.33 -8.64 -9.35
CA ALA A 24 -0.73 -7.38 -8.72
C ALA A 24 -0.71 -7.50 -7.19
N TYR A 25 -1.28 -8.60 -6.67
CA TYR A 25 -1.20 -8.95 -5.25
C TYR A 25 0.25 -8.99 -4.74
N ALA A 26 1.14 -9.71 -5.44
CA ALA A 26 2.53 -9.85 -5.04
C ALA A 26 3.27 -8.50 -5.04
N LYS A 27 3.02 -7.65 -6.04
CA LYS A 27 3.62 -6.30 -6.11
C LYS A 27 3.14 -5.39 -4.99
N ALA A 28 1.83 -5.38 -4.71
CA ALA A 28 1.28 -4.60 -3.61
C ALA A 28 1.81 -5.09 -2.25
N ARG A 29 1.95 -6.40 -2.07
CA ARG A 29 2.57 -6.98 -0.86
C ARG A 29 4.03 -6.54 -0.73
N ALA A 30 4.81 -6.61 -1.81
CA ALA A 30 6.20 -6.16 -1.82
C ALA A 30 6.33 -4.65 -1.52
N ALA A 31 5.43 -3.83 -2.07
CA ALA A 31 5.37 -2.39 -1.78
C ALA A 31 5.15 -2.13 -0.29
N PHE A 32 4.24 -2.88 0.35
CA PHE A 32 4.00 -2.79 1.80
C PHE A 32 5.27 -3.13 2.59
N GLU A 33 5.94 -4.24 2.27
CA GLU A 33 7.15 -4.68 2.99
C GLU A 33 8.28 -3.65 2.86
N ILE A 34 8.48 -3.08 1.68
CA ILE A 34 9.45 -2.00 1.48
C ILE A 34 9.07 -0.77 2.31
N ALA A 35 7.81 -0.34 2.25
CA ALA A 35 7.32 0.81 3.01
C ALA A 35 7.46 0.61 4.53
N ALA A 36 7.24 -0.61 5.03
CA ALA A 36 7.48 -0.96 6.43
C ALA A 36 8.98 -0.92 6.80
N ALA A 37 9.85 -1.44 5.94
CA ALA A 37 11.29 -1.44 6.16
C ALA A 37 11.92 -0.04 6.19
N VAL A 38 11.33 0.93 5.47
CA VAL A 38 11.76 2.35 5.49
C VAL A 38 11.84 2.93 6.91
N ALA A 39 10.92 2.51 7.80
CA ALA A 39 10.94 2.97 9.19
C ALA A 39 12.27 2.63 9.90
N MET A 40 12.82 1.45 9.67
CA MET A 40 14.09 1.03 10.29
C MET A 40 15.30 1.79 9.73
N VAL A 41 15.28 2.12 8.43
CA VAL A 41 16.33 2.95 7.82
C VAL A 41 16.29 4.37 8.40
N ASN A 42 15.09 4.93 8.59
CA ASN A 42 14.93 6.22 9.24
C ASN A 42 15.36 6.19 10.71
N VAL A 43 15.05 5.15 11.49
CA VAL A 43 15.54 5.02 12.87
C VAL A 43 17.08 5.04 12.91
N LYS A 44 17.73 4.31 11.99
CA LYS A 44 19.19 4.30 11.88
C LYS A 44 19.76 5.68 11.54
N GLY A 45 19.16 6.38 10.59
CA GLY A 45 19.59 7.72 10.18
C GLY A 45 19.37 8.76 11.29
N CYS A 46 18.15 8.85 11.81
CA CYS A 46 17.73 9.91 12.72
C CYS A 46 18.28 9.77 14.13
N PHE A 47 18.43 8.54 14.66
CA PHE A 47 18.68 8.34 16.08
C PHE A 47 19.97 7.57 16.40
N MET A 48 20.51 6.80 15.45
CA MET A 48 21.68 5.95 15.69
C MET A 48 22.97 6.48 15.08
N THR A 49 22.89 7.23 13.97
CA THR A 49 24.06 7.68 13.20
C THR A 49 24.40 9.13 13.54
N LYS A 50 25.68 9.40 13.82
CA LYS A 50 26.20 10.74 14.12
C LYS A 50 26.97 11.31 12.92
N GLY A 51 27.02 12.64 12.84
CA GLY A 51 27.65 13.37 11.74
C GLY A 51 26.71 13.49 10.54
N PHE A 52 26.42 14.72 10.12
CA PHE A 52 25.41 14.98 9.09
C PHE A 52 25.76 14.36 7.73
N GLU A 53 27.04 14.33 7.38
CA GLU A 53 27.54 13.68 6.17
C GLU A 53 27.22 12.18 6.13
N ASN A 54 27.06 11.53 7.29
CA ASN A 54 26.75 10.11 7.38
C ASN A 54 25.24 9.84 7.39
N TYR A 55 24.46 10.60 8.16
CA TYR A 55 23.03 10.31 8.30
C TYR A 55 22.18 10.87 7.15
N VAL A 56 22.61 11.96 6.51
CA VAL A 56 21.84 12.58 5.41
C VAL A 56 21.64 11.60 4.24
N PRO A 57 22.68 10.89 3.75
CA PRO A 57 22.50 9.87 2.72
C PRO A 57 21.60 8.71 3.18
N ILE A 58 21.64 8.33 4.45
CA ILE A 58 20.80 7.24 5.00
C ILE A 58 19.33 7.63 4.93
N VAL A 59 18.95 8.79 5.46
CA VAL A 59 17.56 9.24 5.39
C VAL A 59 17.11 9.48 3.95
N ALA A 60 17.98 10.03 3.08
CA ALA A 60 17.67 10.18 1.66
C ALA A 60 17.40 8.81 0.98
N SER A 61 18.21 7.79 1.26
CA SER A 61 17.98 6.43 0.72
C SER A 61 16.67 5.82 1.20
N ALA A 62 16.22 6.15 2.41
CA ALA A 62 14.93 5.70 2.92
C ALA A 62 13.76 6.28 2.08
N HIS A 63 13.89 7.52 1.61
CA HIS A 63 12.93 8.13 0.70
C HIS A 63 12.96 7.50 -0.70
N GLU A 64 14.13 7.11 -1.22
CA GLU A 64 14.23 6.38 -2.49
C GLU A 64 13.60 4.98 -2.41
N MET A 65 13.71 4.29 -1.27
CA MET A 65 12.97 3.04 -1.03
C MET A 65 11.46 3.26 -1.07
N MET A 66 10.95 4.31 -0.44
CA MET A 66 9.52 4.65 -0.48
C MET A 66 9.05 4.99 -1.89
N ARG A 67 9.90 5.66 -2.68
CA ARG A 67 9.64 5.90 -4.11
C ARG A 67 9.50 4.59 -4.88
N ALA A 68 10.39 3.63 -4.67
CA ALA A 68 10.30 2.30 -5.31
C ALA A 68 9.03 1.54 -4.89
N ALA A 69 8.63 1.62 -3.61
CA ALA A 69 7.36 1.06 -3.14
C ALA A 69 6.15 1.69 -3.86
N THR A 70 6.19 3.00 -4.10
CA THR A 70 5.12 3.72 -4.83
C THR A 70 4.98 3.20 -6.27
N VAL A 71 6.11 2.99 -6.96
CA VAL A 71 6.11 2.42 -8.31
C VAL A 71 5.49 1.02 -8.33
N LEU A 72 5.79 0.16 -7.36
CA LEU A 72 5.18 -1.17 -7.26
C LEU A 72 3.66 -1.11 -7.03
N CYS A 73 3.18 -0.15 -6.24
CA CYS A 73 1.74 0.09 -6.07
C CYS A 73 1.07 0.51 -7.39
N ASP A 74 1.71 1.40 -8.15
CA ASP A 74 1.22 1.84 -9.45
C ASP A 74 1.16 0.67 -10.45
N GLU A 75 2.25 -0.10 -10.56
CA GLU A 75 2.31 -1.29 -11.40
C GLU A 75 1.23 -2.33 -11.02
N ALA A 76 1.00 -2.57 -9.73
CA ALA A 76 -0.08 -3.45 -9.28
C ALA A 76 -1.45 -2.95 -9.75
N ARG A 77 -1.70 -1.64 -9.67
CA ARG A 77 -2.95 -1.03 -10.12
C ARG A 77 -3.10 -1.08 -11.63
N GLU A 78 -2.04 -0.86 -12.40
CA GLU A 78 -2.07 -0.97 -13.87
C GLU A 78 -2.32 -2.41 -14.33
N ILE A 79 -1.79 -3.41 -13.63
CA ILE A 79 -2.11 -4.82 -13.90
C ILE A 79 -3.61 -5.07 -13.74
N GLU A 80 -4.23 -4.59 -12.66
CA GLU A 80 -5.68 -4.75 -12.45
C GLU A 80 -6.50 -4.01 -13.53
N LYS A 81 -6.04 -2.84 -13.99
CA LYS A 81 -6.67 -2.15 -15.13
C LYS A 81 -6.57 -2.97 -16.41
N GLY A 82 -5.43 -3.61 -16.66
CA GLY A 82 -5.18 -4.44 -17.84
C GLY A 82 -6.10 -5.66 -17.95
N VAL A 83 -6.70 -6.10 -16.83
CA VAL A 83 -7.65 -7.22 -16.79
C VAL A 83 -9.09 -6.79 -16.46
N ASP A 84 -9.37 -5.48 -16.44
CA ASP A 84 -10.66 -4.91 -16.01
C ASP A 84 -11.13 -5.41 -14.62
N GLY A 85 -10.16 -5.65 -13.71
CA GLY A 85 -10.35 -6.28 -12.41
C GLY A 85 -10.34 -5.33 -11.21
N VAL A 86 -10.13 -4.03 -11.43
CA VAL A 86 -9.92 -3.04 -10.35
C VAL A 86 -11.09 -3.00 -9.36
N VAL A 87 -10.84 -3.42 -8.12
CA VAL A 87 -11.81 -3.33 -7.02
C VAL A 87 -12.15 -1.87 -6.71
N ARG A 88 -13.45 -1.54 -6.64
CA ARG A 88 -13.98 -0.24 -6.24
C ARG A 88 -15.13 -0.45 -5.27
N LYS A 89 -15.07 0.22 -4.11
CA LYS A 89 -16.05 0.10 -3.02
C LYS A 89 -16.68 1.46 -2.66
N PRO A 90 -17.52 2.07 -3.53
CA PRO A 90 -18.12 3.38 -3.24
C PRO A 90 -19.25 3.27 -2.19
N HIS A 91 -19.62 4.41 -1.60
CA HIS A 91 -20.77 4.52 -0.70
C HIS A 91 -22.02 4.99 -1.46
N LYS A 92 -23.18 4.41 -1.14
CA LYS A 92 -24.50 4.95 -1.50
C LYS A 92 -24.81 6.19 -0.66
N ASN A 93 -25.86 6.94 -1.05
CA ASN A 93 -26.32 8.12 -0.32
C ASN A 93 -26.79 7.81 1.12
N ASP A 94 -27.19 6.57 1.39
CA ASP A 94 -27.57 6.07 2.72
C ASP A 94 -26.39 5.54 3.55
N GLY A 95 -25.16 5.62 3.01
CA GLY A 95 -23.94 5.12 3.66
C GLY A 95 -23.64 3.64 3.41
N THR A 96 -24.51 2.89 2.71
CA THR A 96 -24.25 1.49 2.36
C THR A 96 -23.04 1.38 1.43
N ILE A 97 -22.09 0.51 1.78
CA ILE A 97 -20.95 0.19 0.92
C ILE A 97 -21.39 -0.81 -0.15
N VAL A 98 -21.12 -0.48 -1.40
CA VAL A 98 -21.35 -1.34 -2.58
C VAL A 98 -20.03 -1.67 -3.25
N SER A 99 -20.02 -2.61 -4.20
CA SER A 99 -18.77 -3.03 -4.86
C SER A 99 -18.90 -3.21 -6.37
N LYS A 100 -17.78 -3.03 -7.09
CA LYS A 100 -17.62 -3.39 -8.50
C LYS A 100 -16.16 -3.62 -8.86
N THR A 101 -15.91 -4.39 -9.91
CA THR A 101 -14.57 -4.63 -10.48
C THR A 101 -14.46 -4.12 -11.92
N THR A 102 -15.38 -4.52 -12.78
CA THR A 102 -15.52 -4.09 -14.18
C THR A 102 -15.68 -2.57 -14.30
N LEU A 103 -15.00 -1.94 -15.26
CA LEU A 103 -15.01 -0.49 -15.45
C LEU A 103 -16.42 0.00 -15.82
N ILE A 104 -17.05 -0.62 -16.81
CA ILE A 104 -18.39 -0.25 -17.31
C ILE A 104 -19.46 -1.16 -16.68
N SER A 105 -19.72 -0.95 -15.39
CA SER A 105 -20.78 -1.60 -14.63
C SER A 105 -21.34 -0.68 -13.55
N LYS A 106 -22.54 -0.97 -13.03
CA LYS A 106 -23.04 -0.30 -11.84
C LYS A 106 -22.47 -0.98 -10.59
N PRO A 107 -22.07 -0.22 -9.56
CA PRO A 107 -21.72 -0.81 -8.26
C PRO A 107 -22.98 -1.30 -7.57
N GLU A 108 -22.94 -2.54 -7.06
CA GLU A 108 -24.07 -3.22 -6.42
C GLU A 108 -23.83 -3.45 -4.93
#